data_AF-A0A1Q4HMB6-F1
#
_entry.id   AF-A0A1Q4HMB6-F1
#
_cell.length_a   1.000
_cell.length_b   1.000
_cell.length_c   1.000
_cell.angle_alpha   90.00
_cell.angle_beta   90.00
_cell.angle_gamma   90.00
#
_symmetry.space_group_name_H-M   'P 1'
#
loop_
_entity.id
_entity.type
_entity.pdbx_description
1 polymer ?
#
loop_
_entity_poly.entity_id
_entity_poly.type
_entity_poly.pdbx_seq_one_letter_code
_entity_poly.pdbx_strand_id
1 'polypeptide(L)'
;MGVAPTAHAAPGNPLNGPYRVISNGDWAKTNEVRMNEAVVVSTWTFSTSCTNVQTCDGTVTSDKGWTVPAKFRINRWIVEVEHPGWLPCPDGTSAPGYQRFQFFGTSPNGQVDTANGQTLKGFDRTEGPGGACGRNTPTAIEMPLRLDKM
;
A
#
# COMPACT_ATOMS: atom_id res chain seq x y z
N MET A 1 -40.58 -24.98 -15.69
CA MET A 1 -39.98 -23.80 -15.01
C MET A 1 -38.58 -24.19 -14.60
N GLY A 2 -37.54 -23.56 -15.15
CA GLY A 2 -36.16 -23.80 -14.75
C GLY A 2 -35.81 -22.90 -13.57
N VAL A 3 -35.46 -23.49 -12.43
CA VAL A 3 -34.87 -22.76 -11.31
C VAL A 3 -33.57 -22.12 -11.77
N ALA A 4 -33.49 -20.79 -11.66
CA ALA A 4 -32.24 -20.08 -11.92
C ALA A 4 -31.17 -20.58 -10.93
N PRO A 5 -29.94 -20.85 -11.38
CA PRO A 5 -28.88 -21.26 -10.48
C PRO A 5 -28.60 -20.15 -9.46
N THR A 6 -28.46 -20.53 -8.19
CA THR A 6 -27.99 -19.64 -7.13
C THR A 6 -26.57 -19.17 -7.46
N ALA A 7 -26.40 -17.88 -7.72
CA ALA A 7 -25.10 -17.26 -7.87
C ALA A 7 -24.42 -17.18 -6.49
N HIS A 8 -23.44 -18.05 -6.23
CA HIS A 8 -22.48 -17.83 -5.16
C HIS A 8 -21.34 -16.97 -5.71
N ALA A 9 -21.05 -15.84 -5.06
CA ALA A 9 -19.79 -15.15 -5.28
C ALA A 9 -18.66 -16.11 -4.90
N ALA A 10 -17.65 -16.26 -5.75
CA ALA A 10 -16.46 -17.00 -5.36
C ALA A 10 -15.84 -16.34 -4.10
N PRO A 11 -15.15 -17.11 -3.25
CA PRO A 11 -14.47 -16.54 -2.09
C PRO A 11 -13.46 -15.49 -2.58
N GLY A 12 -13.44 -14.30 -1.96
CA GLY A 12 -12.36 -13.35 -2.18
C GLY A 12 -11.03 -13.85 -1.60
N ASN A 13 -9.95 -13.11 -1.83
CA ASN A 13 -8.60 -13.48 -1.37
C ASN A 13 -8.16 -12.55 -0.22
N PRO A 14 -8.58 -12.83 1.03
CA PRO A 14 -8.19 -11.99 2.16
C PRO A 14 -6.71 -12.15 2.48
N LEU A 15 -6.07 -11.07 2.90
CA LEU A 15 -4.73 -11.11 3.50
C LEU A 15 -4.85 -11.27 5.00
N ASN A 16 -4.23 -12.32 5.53
CA ASN A 16 -4.25 -12.63 6.95
C ASN A 16 -2.89 -13.17 7.41
N GLY A 17 -2.47 -12.68 8.57
CA GLY A 17 -1.20 -13.05 9.21
C GLY A 17 -0.05 -12.08 8.93
N PRO A 18 1.17 -12.46 9.32
CA PRO A 18 2.35 -11.62 9.21
C PRO A 18 2.95 -11.61 7.80
N TYR A 19 3.47 -10.46 7.41
CA TYR A 19 4.16 -10.21 6.15
C TYR A 19 5.42 -9.39 6.41
N ARG A 20 6.52 -9.78 5.76
CA ARG A 20 7.71 -8.96 5.66
C ARG A 20 7.53 -7.95 4.54
N VAL A 21 7.69 -6.67 4.84
CA VAL A 21 7.47 -5.56 3.90
C VAL A 21 8.77 -4.80 3.68
N ILE A 22 9.09 -4.56 2.41
CA ILE A 22 10.28 -3.82 1.99
C ILE A 22 9.85 -2.70 1.03
N SER A 23 10.09 -1.46 1.42
CA SER A 23 10.10 -0.31 0.51
C SER A 23 11.54 -0.07 0.05
N ASN A 24 11.80 -0.24 -1.25
CA ASN A 24 13.14 -0.21 -1.81
C ASN A 24 13.55 1.21 -2.21
N GLY A 25 14.27 1.88 -1.31
CA GLY A 25 14.80 3.22 -1.51
C GLY A 25 15.88 3.34 -2.61
N ASP A 26 16.58 2.26 -2.98
CA ASP A 26 17.64 2.28 -4.02
C ASP A 26 17.08 2.54 -5.45
N TRP A 27 15.77 2.39 -5.59
CA TRP A 27 15.02 2.58 -6.83
C TRP A 27 13.92 3.62 -6.67
N ALA A 28 14.03 4.46 -5.65
CA ALA A 28 13.07 5.52 -5.40
C ALA A 28 13.12 6.61 -6.48
N LYS A 29 12.00 7.30 -6.61
CA LYS A 29 11.87 8.52 -7.41
C LYS A 29 11.30 9.62 -6.55
N THR A 30 11.90 10.80 -6.62
CA THR A 30 11.36 12.02 -6.03
C THR A 30 10.96 12.93 -7.17
N ASN A 31 9.65 13.22 -7.28
CA ASN A 31 9.06 13.93 -8.42
C ASN A 31 9.50 13.33 -9.78
N GLU A 32 9.38 12.00 -9.89
CA GLU A 32 9.72 11.20 -11.09
C GLU A 32 11.22 11.11 -11.42
N VAL A 33 12.07 11.88 -10.74
CA VAL A 33 13.53 11.80 -10.89
C VAL A 33 14.07 10.73 -9.95
N ARG A 34 14.89 9.82 -10.48
CA ARG A 34 15.53 8.78 -9.66
C ARG A 34 16.45 9.42 -8.62
N MET A 35 16.17 9.15 -7.36
CA MET A 35 16.95 9.63 -6.21
C MET A 35 16.96 8.49 -5.19
N ASN A 36 18.12 8.17 -4.61
CA ASN A 36 18.16 7.11 -3.62
C ASN A 36 17.55 7.61 -2.31
N GLU A 37 16.64 6.82 -1.76
CA GLU A 37 16.07 6.99 -0.43
C GLU A 37 16.50 5.84 0.48
N ALA A 38 16.22 5.95 1.77
CA ALA A 38 16.49 4.85 2.69
C ALA A 38 15.61 3.63 2.36
N VAL A 39 16.21 2.43 2.32
CA VAL A 39 15.45 1.17 2.27
C VAL A 39 14.76 0.97 3.62
N VAL A 40 13.44 0.81 3.59
CA VAL A 40 12.63 0.60 4.81
C VAL A 40 12.16 -0.85 4.85
N VAL A 41 12.46 -1.53 5.96
CA VAL A 41 11.97 -2.88 6.25
C VAL A 41 11.07 -2.84 7.48
N SER A 42 9.92 -3.49 7.38
CA SER A 42 8.92 -3.59 8.46
C SER A 42 8.17 -4.92 8.41
N THR A 43 7.47 -5.23 9.48
CA THR A 43 6.62 -6.42 9.61
C THR A 43 5.19 -5.96 9.79
N TRP A 44 4.30 -6.41 8.91
CA TRP A 44 2.89 -6.06 8.94
C TRP A 44 2.03 -7.27 9.24
N THR A 45 1.04 -7.12 10.11
CA THR A 45 0.06 -8.17 10.41
C THR A 45 -1.30 -7.74 9.86
N PHE A 46 -1.81 -8.50 8.89
CA PHE A 46 -3.12 -8.26 8.28
C PHE A 46 -4.20 -9.08 8.97
N SER A 47 -5.38 -8.47 9.10
CA SER A 47 -6.63 -9.12 9.51
C SER A 47 -7.76 -8.59 8.62
N THR A 48 -8.11 -9.32 7.57
CA THR A 48 -9.07 -8.89 6.55
C THR A 48 -10.08 -9.97 6.19
N SER A 49 -11.22 -9.53 5.67
CA SER A 49 -12.32 -10.38 5.22
C SER A 49 -12.88 -9.84 3.91
N CYS A 50 -13.50 -10.72 3.10
CA CYS A 50 -14.04 -10.34 1.80
C CYS A 50 -15.56 -10.47 1.79
N THR A 51 -16.24 -9.43 1.33
CA THR A 51 -17.69 -9.47 1.09
C THR A 51 -18.00 -10.07 -0.29
N ASN A 52 -17.08 -9.94 -1.24
CA ASN A 52 -17.12 -10.57 -2.55
C ASN A 52 -15.70 -10.67 -3.13
N VAL A 53 -15.55 -11.26 -4.33
CA VAL A 53 -14.25 -11.43 -5.01
C VAL A 53 -13.48 -10.14 -5.32
N GLN A 54 -14.14 -8.98 -5.35
CA GLN A 54 -13.52 -7.69 -5.70
C GLN A 54 -13.38 -6.75 -4.49
N THR A 55 -13.94 -7.13 -3.34
CA THR A 55 -14.09 -6.26 -2.18
C THR A 55 -13.71 -7.00 -0.92
N CYS A 56 -12.55 -6.64 -0.39
CA CYS A 56 -12.10 -7.06 0.92
C CYS A 56 -11.73 -5.84 1.75
N ASP A 57 -11.97 -5.92 3.05
CA ASP A 57 -11.71 -4.86 4.01
C ASP A 57 -11.23 -5.46 5.33
N GLY A 58 -10.50 -4.66 6.09
CA GLY A 58 -10.02 -5.03 7.42
C GLY A 58 -8.97 -4.05 7.90
N THR A 59 -8.04 -4.55 8.70
CA THR A 59 -6.98 -3.75 9.32
C THR A 59 -5.62 -4.34 9.06
N VAL A 60 -4.62 -3.47 9.06
CA VAL A 60 -3.20 -3.84 9.04
C VAL A 60 -2.49 -3.11 10.18
N THR A 61 -1.67 -3.85 10.92
CA THR A 61 -0.84 -3.33 12.01
C THR A 61 0.63 -3.47 11.61
N SER A 62 1.41 -2.41 11.79
CA SER A 62 2.85 -2.42 11.52
C SER A 62 3.67 -2.44 12.81
N ASP A 63 4.80 -3.13 12.79
CA ASP A 63 5.83 -3.05 13.84
C ASP A 63 6.45 -1.64 13.99
N LYS A 64 6.14 -0.72 13.08
CA LYS A 64 6.46 0.71 13.19
C LYS A 64 5.46 1.53 14.02
N GLY A 65 4.49 0.86 14.66
CA GLY A 65 3.63 1.50 15.68
C GLY A 65 2.34 2.13 15.14
N TRP A 66 1.95 1.86 13.89
CA TRP A 66 0.68 2.31 13.33
C TRP A 66 -0.27 1.15 13.03
N THR A 67 -1.57 1.44 13.07
CA THR A 67 -2.64 0.52 12.66
C THR A 67 -3.66 1.31 11.84
N VAL A 68 -3.94 0.84 10.63
CA VAL A 68 -4.82 1.55 9.68
C VAL A 68 -5.71 0.55 8.91
N PRO A 69 -6.77 1.02 8.24
CA PRO A 69 -7.57 0.17 7.37
C PRO A 69 -6.76 -0.38 6.19
N ALA A 70 -7.00 -1.65 5.85
CA ALA A 70 -6.55 -2.27 4.60
C ALA A 70 -7.76 -2.51 3.71
N LYS A 71 -7.72 -2.02 2.48
CA LYS A 71 -8.83 -2.10 1.53
C LYS A 71 -8.39 -2.74 0.23
N PHE A 72 -9.05 -3.82 -0.16
CA PHE A 72 -8.91 -4.39 -1.49
C PHE A 72 -10.00 -3.81 -2.40
N ARG A 73 -9.60 -3.21 -3.51
CA ARG A 73 -10.51 -2.65 -4.52
C ARG A 73 -10.04 -3.06 -5.90
N ILE A 74 -10.96 -3.64 -6.68
CA ILE A 74 -10.76 -4.10 -8.06
C ILE A 74 -9.70 -5.22 -8.13
N ASN A 75 -8.42 -4.86 -8.08
CA ASN A 75 -7.29 -5.77 -8.24
C ASN A 75 -6.10 -5.45 -7.34
N ARG A 76 -6.23 -4.52 -6.39
CA ARG A 76 -5.14 -4.10 -5.51
C ARG A 76 -5.59 -3.82 -4.09
N TRP A 77 -4.67 -4.05 -3.17
CA TRP A 77 -4.73 -3.59 -1.80
C TRP A 77 -4.24 -2.15 -1.71
N ILE A 78 -4.90 -1.37 -0.86
CA ILE A 78 -4.60 0.01 -0.55
C ILE A 78 -4.49 0.13 0.97
N VAL A 79 -3.39 0.68 1.43
CA VAL A 79 -3.11 1.01 2.84
C VAL A 79 -2.62 2.46 2.86
N GLU A 80 -3.19 3.29 3.72
CA GLU A 80 -2.91 4.72 3.78
C GLU A 80 -2.52 5.09 5.22
N VAL A 81 -1.40 5.78 5.36
CA VAL A 81 -0.82 6.23 6.62
C VAL A 81 -0.50 7.71 6.49
N GLU A 82 -0.90 8.50 7.49
CA GLU A 82 -0.53 9.91 7.59
C GLU A 82 0.69 10.06 8.50
N HIS A 83 1.66 10.85 8.06
CA HIS A 83 2.86 11.22 8.82
C HIS A 83 2.81 12.71 9.17
N PRO A 84 2.44 13.07 10.40
CA PRO A 84 2.43 14.45 10.84
C PRO A 84 3.83 15.08 10.75
N GLY A 85 3.89 16.31 10.22
CA GLY A 85 5.14 17.08 10.16
C GLY A 85 6.24 16.52 9.27
N TRP A 86 5.89 15.68 8.30
CA TRP A 86 6.84 15.05 7.37
C TRP A 86 7.60 16.05 6.49
N LEU A 87 6.93 17.11 6.01
CA LEU A 87 7.53 18.09 5.12
C LEU A 87 7.89 19.36 5.91
N PRO A 88 9.18 19.62 6.22
CA PRO A 88 9.58 20.87 6.83
C PRO A 88 9.45 22.03 5.84
N CYS A 89 8.87 23.15 6.30
CA CYS A 89 8.68 24.35 5.51
C CYS A 89 9.76 25.41 5.82
N PRO A 90 10.11 26.28 4.86
CA PRO A 90 11.11 27.34 5.07
C PRO A 90 10.77 28.35 6.18
N ASP A 91 9.48 28.51 6.49
CA ASP A 91 8.98 29.38 7.55
C ASP A 91 9.08 28.77 8.96
N GLY A 92 9.66 27.57 9.09
CA GLY A 92 9.81 26.84 10.34
C GLY A 92 8.59 26.01 10.73
N THR A 93 7.51 26.03 9.95
CA THR A 93 6.37 25.13 10.12
C THR A 93 6.64 23.77 9.46
N SER A 94 5.71 22.83 9.59
CA SER A 94 5.74 21.57 8.86
C SER A 94 4.37 21.17 8.37
N ALA A 95 4.33 20.50 7.22
CA ALA A 95 3.13 19.94 6.62
C ALA A 95 3.13 18.41 6.77
N PRO A 96 1.94 17.77 6.82
CA PRO A 96 1.85 16.31 6.87
C PRO A 96 2.31 15.68 5.55
N GLY A 97 2.65 14.39 5.60
CA GLY A 97 2.88 13.55 4.43
C GLY A 97 1.84 12.43 4.39
N TYR A 98 1.25 12.20 3.24
CA TYR A 98 0.29 11.12 3.03
C TYR A 98 1.00 9.97 2.33
N GLN A 99 1.25 8.88 3.06
CA GLN A 99 1.87 7.68 2.54
C GLN A 99 0.80 6.68 2.13
N ARG A 100 0.79 6.31 0.86
CA ARG A 100 -0.13 5.36 0.27
C ARG A 100 0.64 4.19 -0.31
N PHE A 101 0.34 3.00 0.22
CA PHE A 101 0.83 1.74 -0.31
C PHE A 101 -0.24 1.14 -1.22
N GLN A 102 0.15 0.81 -2.45
CA GLN A 102 -0.70 0.12 -3.41
C GLN A 102 0.00 -1.13 -3.89
N PHE A 103 -0.58 -2.30 -3.66
CA PHE A 103 0.07 -3.57 -3.97
C PHE A 103 -0.92 -4.66 -4.36
N PHE A 104 -0.43 -5.68 -5.04
CA PHE A 104 -1.23 -6.78 -5.55
C PHE A 104 -0.39 -8.06 -5.60
N GLY A 105 -1.06 -9.20 -5.57
CA GLY A 105 -0.40 -10.49 -5.69
C GLY A 105 0.31 -10.64 -7.04
N THR A 106 1.44 -11.35 -7.05
CA THR A 106 2.23 -11.56 -8.26
C THR A 106 2.61 -13.02 -8.43
N SER A 107 2.55 -13.52 -9.65
CA SER A 107 3.00 -14.87 -9.99
C SER A 107 4.54 -14.96 -9.97
N PRO A 108 5.13 -16.18 -9.96
CA PRO A 108 6.59 -16.35 -9.97
C PRO A 108 7.32 -15.72 -11.18
N ASN A 109 6.63 -15.56 -12.32
CA ASN A 109 7.15 -14.87 -13.50
C ASN A 109 6.94 -13.35 -13.47
N GLY A 110 6.47 -12.79 -12.35
CA GLY A 110 6.27 -11.36 -12.16
C GLY A 110 5.02 -10.79 -12.83
N GLN A 111 4.06 -11.62 -13.26
CA GLN A 111 2.77 -11.13 -13.75
C GLN A 111 1.83 -10.82 -12.59
N VAL A 112 0.77 -10.06 -12.87
CA VAL A 112 -0.29 -9.79 -11.87
C VAL A 112 -1.04 -11.09 -11.62
N ASP A 113 -1.12 -11.48 -10.36
CA ASP A 113 -1.91 -12.62 -9.90
C ASP A 113 -2.60 -12.21 -8.59
N THR A 114 -3.81 -11.66 -8.72
CA THR A 114 -4.57 -11.15 -7.57
C THR A 114 -5.02 -12.24 -6.59
N ALA A 115 -4.92 -13.51 -6.97
CA ALA A 115 -5.17 -14.63 -6.07
C ALA A 115 -3.95 -15.01 -5.22
N ASN A 116 -2.76 -14.57 -5.61
CA ASN A 116 -1.56 -14.86 -4.85
C ASN A 116 -1.42 -13.95 -3.62
N GLY A 117 -1.68 -14.50 -2.43
CA GLY A 117 -1.45 -13.84 -1.14
C GLY A 117 -0.07 -14.11 -0.52
N GLN A 118 0.85 -14.81 -1.20
CA GLN A 118 2.17 -15.18 -0.68
C GLN A 118 3.24 -14.13 -1.01
N THR A 119 3.27 -13.67 -2.27
CA THR A 119 4.20 -12.64 -2.73
C THR A 119 3.40 -11.54 -3.39
N LEU A 120 3.57 -10.33 -2.89
CA LEU A 120 2.92 -9.14 -3.40
C LEU A 120 3.96 -8.10 -3.77
N LYS A 121 3.61 -7.28 -4.75
CA LYS A 121 4.43 -6.16 -5.20
C LYS A 121 3.57 -4.93 -5.45
N GLY A 122 4.21 -3.78 -5.46
CA GLY A 122 3.52 -2.54 -5.75
C GLY A 122 4.40 -1.32 -5.50
N PHE A 123 3.77 -0.27 -5.01
CA PHE A 123 4.41 1.01 -4.77
C PHE A 123 4.06 1.54 -3.38
N ASP A 124 5.06 2.14 -2.76
CA ASP A 124 4.96 2.98 -1.58
C ASP A 124 5.15 4.42 -2.05
N ARG A 125 4.13 5.25 -1.96
CA ARG A 125 4.18 6.64 -2.38
C ARG A 125 3.83 7.56 -1.23
N THR A 126 4.73 8.46 -0.88
CA THR A 126 4.49 9.53 0.10
C THR A 126 4.43 10.87 -0.60
N GLU A 127 3.36 11.63 -0.39
CA GLU A 127 3.21 12.96 -0.97
C GLU A 127 2.74 14.00 0.06
N GLY A 128 3.28 15.21 -0.05
CA GLY A 128 2.80 16.35 0.72
C GLY A 128 1.52 16.97 0.10
N PRO A 129 0.73 17.73 0.87
CA PRO A 129 -0.39 18.49 0.33
C PRO A 129 0.08 19.45 -0.78
N GLY A 130 -0.72 19.59 -1.84
CA GLY A 130 -0.46 20.60 -2.87
C GLY A 130 -0.51 22.02 -2.28
N GLY A 131 0.46 22.86 -2.64
CA GLY A 131 0.57 24.23 -2.12
C GLY A 131 1.21 24.34 -0.73
N ALA A 132 1.49 23.21 -0.06
CA ALA A 132 2.21 23.23 1.22
C ALA A 132 3.63 23.79 1.05
N CYS A 133 4.12 24.48 2.09
CA CYS A 133 5.45 25.09 2.12
C CYS A 133 5.76 26.02 0.93
N GLY A 134 4.74 26.66 0.33
CA GLY A 134 4.89 27.57 -0.81
C GLY A 134 5.29 26.89 -2.11
N ARG A 135 5.18 25.55 -2.21
CA ARG A 135 5.49 24.78 -3.42
C ARG A 135 4.21 24.36 -4.14
N ASN A 136 4.06 24.79 -5.38
CA ASN A 136 2.93 24.38 -6.22
C ASN A 136 2.97 22.89 -6.55
N THR A 137 4.15 22.35 -6.87
CA THR A 137 4.32 20.92 -7.09
C THR A 137 4.59 20.23 -5.74
N PRO A 138 3.72 19.30 -5.30
CA PRO A 138 3.96 18.57 -4.07
C PRO A 138 5.23 17.73 -4.21
N THR A 139 6.02 17.64 -3.14
CA THR A 139 7.10 16.64 -3.08
C THR A 139 6.45 15.26 -2.98
N ALA A 140 6.67 14.43 -3.99
CA ALA A 140 6.18 13.06 -4.05
C ALA A 140 7.37 12.10 -4.15
N ILE A 141 7.53 11.23 -3.16
CA ILE A 141 8.51 10.15 -3.13
C ILE A 141 7.78 8.85 -3.44
N GLU A 142 8.22 8.11 -4.45
CA GLU A 142 7.68 6.80 -4.81
C GLU A 142 8.79 5.75 -4.77
N MET A 143 8.55 4.65 -4.06
CA MET A 143 9.46 3.52 -3.91
C MET A 143 8.79 2.22 -4.36
N PRO A 144 9.52 1.30 -5.02
CA PRO A 144 9.03 -0.05 -5.24
C PRO A 144 8.80 -0.77 -3.90
N LEU A 145 7.66 -1.43 -3.79
CA LEU A 145 7.24 -2.15 -2.58
C LEU A 145 7.16 -3.65 -2.86
N ARG A 146 7.64 -4.46 -1.92
CA ARG A 146 7.48 -5.92 -1.91
C ARG A 146 6.98 -6.40 -0.55
N LEU A 147 6.05 -7.33 -0.57
CA LEU A 147 5.58 -8.04 0.62
C LEU A 147 5.73 -9.54 0.39
N ASP A 148 6.29 -10.24 1.36
CA ASP A 148 6.35 -11.70 1.38
C ASP A 148 5.72 -12.20 2.67
N LYS A 149 4.84 -13.20 2.56
CA LYS A 149 4.21 -13.83 3.73
C LYS A 149 5.26 -14.54 4.58
N MET A 150 5.13 -14.43 5.90
CA MET A 150 6.00 -15.08 6.90
C MET A 150 5.44 -16.42 7.37
#